data_AF-A0A8H9XD09-F1
#
_entry.id   AF-A0A8H9XD09-F1
#
_cell.length_a   1.000
_cell.length_b   1.000
_cell.length_c   1.000
_cell.angle_alpha   90.00
_cell.angle_beta   90.00
_cell.angle_gamma   90.00
#
_symmetry.space_group_name_H-M   'P 1'
#
loop_
_entity.id
_entity.type
_entity.pdbx_description
1 polymer ?
#
loop_
_entity_poly.entity_id
_entity_poly.type
_entity_poly.pdbx_seq_one_letter_code
_entity_poly.pdbx_strand_id
1 'polypeptide(L)'
;MTPADRAKATATFAAMAAPDAPFVVFGENALAVRLFMALATQWRISSLSTMSAARLVQTGLDYGVIRETAALTGLGEIGAGDFRRLQVMEAEALAAWREERAAQR
;
A
#
# COMPACT_ATOMS: atom_id res chain seq x y z
N MET A 1 17.12 -1.22 28.54
CA MET A 1 17.29 -0.50 27.26
C MET A 1 18.02 0.79 27.55
N THR A 2 19.27 0.88 27.11
CA THR A 2 20.16 2.00 27.41
C THR A 2 19.86 3.22 26.51
N PRO A 3 20.30 4.43 26.88
CA PRO A 3 20.20 5.61 26.01
C PRO A 3 20.83 5.39 24.63
N ALA A 4 21.89 4.58 24.56
CA ALA A 4 22.55 4.19 23.31
C ALA A 4 21.67 3.25 22.46
N ASP A 5 20.93 2.33 23.07
CA ASP A 5 19.97 1.47 22.36
C ASP A 5 18.80 2.29 21.78
N ARG A 6 18.34 3.32 22.51
CA ARG A 6 17.34 4.28 22.02
C ARG A 6 17.86 5.10 20.85
N ALA A 7 19.06 5.67 20.96
CA ALA A 7 19.66 6.47 19.89
C ALA A 7 19.90 5.64 18.61
N LYS A 8 20.31 4.37 18.78
CA LYS A 8 20.50 3.44 17.65
C LYS A 8 19.18 3.06 17.00
N ALA A 9 18.14 2.79 17.81
CA ALA A 9 16.79 2.58 17.30
C ALA A 9 16.29 3.82 16.54
N THR A 10 16.35 5.01 17.15
CA THR A 10 15.92 6.28 16.53
C THR A 10 16.68 6.57 15.23
N ALA A 11 17.98 6.27 15.15
CA ALA A 11 18.76 6.41 13.93
C ALA A 11 18.35 5.40 12.83
N THR A 12 17.97 4.17 13.20
CA THR A 12 17.40 3.19 12.27
C THR A 12 16.00 3.60 11.79
N PHE A 13 15.18 4.22 12.65
CA PHE A 13 13.87 4.77 12.28
C PHE A 13 14.00 5.99 11.36
N ALA A 14 15.01 6.85 11.56
CA ALA A 14 15.24 8.05 10.76
C ALA A 14 15.81 7.74 9.36
N ALA A 15 16.55 6.63 9.21
CA ALA A 15 17.16 6.25 7.93
C ALA A 15 16.18 5.57 6.92
N MET A 16 14.91 5.37 7.29
CA MET A 16 13.95 4.56 6.50
C MET A 16 12.62 5.27 6.23
N ALA A 17 12.59 6.60 6.33
CA ALA A 17 11.52 7.38 5.72
C ALA A 17 11.53 7.12 4.21
N ALA A 18 10.42 6.62 3.66
CA ALA A 18 10.20 6.75 2.23
C ALA A 18 10.27 8.26 1.93
N PRO A 19 11.18 8.73 1.06
CA PRO A 19 11.55 10.15 0.99
C PRO A 19 10.37 11.11 0.76
N ASP A 20 9.23 10.59 0.28
CA ASP A 20 8.02 11.37 -0.06
C ASP A 20 6.75 10.94 0.70
N ALA A 21 6.83 10.04 1.70
CA ALA A 21 5.64 9.67 2.49
C ALA A 21 5.34 10.72 3.57
N PRO A 22 4.08 11.19 3.72
CA PRO A 22 3.73 12.16 4.77
C PRO A 22 3.72 11.57 6.19
N PHE A 23 4.20 10.34 6.35
CA PHE A 23 4.20 9.58 7.61
C PHE A 23 5.45 8.69 7.72
N VAL A 24 5.81 8.34 8.96
CA VAL A 24 6.94 7.47 9.26
C VAL A 24 6.54 6.01 8.99
N VAL A 25 7.42 5.28 8.31
CA VAL A 25 7.23 3.86 7.98
C VAL A 25 8.29 3.03 8.69
N PHE A 26 7.88 1.93 9.30
CA PHE A 26 8.86 0.99 9.86
C PHE A 26 9.66 0.34 8.73
N GLY A 27 10.96 0.22 8.95
CA GLY A 27 11.91 -0.10 7.90
C GLY A 27 11.58 -1.32 7.04
N GLU A 28 11.19 -2.41 7.69
CA GLU A 28 10.84 -3.66 7.02
C GLU A 28 9.62 -3.56 6.09
N ASN A 29 8.82 -2.49 6.22
CA ASN A 29 7.63 -2.22 5.44
C ASN A 29 7.85 -1.15 4.36
N ALA A 30 9.02 -0.49 4.36
CA ALA A 30 9.26 0.68 3.51
C ALA A 30 9.08 0.38 2.02
N LEU A 31 9.60 -0.76 1.54
CA LEU A 31 9.45 -1.17 0.14
C LEU A 31 7.99 -1.46 -0.20
N ALA A 32 7.30 -2.24 0.63
CA ALA A 32 5.89 -2.57 0.41
C ALA A 32 5.02 -1.31 0.37
N VAL A 33 5.21 -0.36 1.31
CA VAL A 33 4.45 0.89 1.36
C VAL A 33 4.73 1.75 0.13
N ARG A 34 5.99 1.90 -0.28
CA ARG A 34 6.36 2.64 -1.49
C ARG A 34 5.75 2.02 -2.74
N LEU A 35 5.77 0.68 -2.84
CA LEU A 35 5.15 -0.04 -3.95
C LEU A 35 3.63 0.16 -3.95
N PHE A 36 2.98 0.07 -2.78
CA PHE A 36 1.55 0.29 -2.65
C PHE A 36 1.15 1.70 -3.10
N MET A 37 1.90 2.72 -2.70
CA MET A 37 1.68 4.10 -3.16
C MET A 37 1.90 4.24 -4.67
N ALA A 38 2.92 3.59 -5.23
CA ALA A 38 3.15 3.59 -6.67
C ALA A 38 2.01 2.93 -7.46
N LEU A 39 1.30 1.97 -6.85
CA LEU A 39 0.14 1.29 -7.41
C LEU A 39 -1.20 2.02 -7.16
N ALA A 40 -1.18 3.26 -6.64
CA ALA A 40 -2.40 3.98 -6.27
C ALA A 40 -3.43 4.12 -7.42
N THR A 41 -2.97 4.12 -8.68
CA THR A 41 -3.83 4.20 -9.87
C THR A 41 -4.12 2.85 -10.52
N GLN A 42 -3.49 1.77 -10.03
CA GLN A 42 -3.49 0.44 -10.65
C GLN A 42 -4.49 -0.48 -9.95
N TRP A 43 -5.74 -0.04 -9.89
CA TRP A 43 -6.84 -0.82 -9.30
C TRP A 43 -7.71 -1.45 -10.38
N ARG A 44 -8.05 -2.73 -10.17
CA ARG A 44 -9.10 -3.40 -10.92
C ARG A 44 -10.45 -2.84 -10.48
N ILE A 45 -11.23 -2.44 -11.46
CA ILE A 45 -12.57 -1.88 -11.28
C ILE A 45 -13.56 -2.79 -12.00
N SER A 46 -14.62 -3.16 -11.29
CA SER A 46 -15.73 -3.90 -11.85
C SER A 46 -16.99 -3.05 -11.85
N SER A 47 -17.74 -3.10 -12.95
CA SER A 47 -19.06 -2.50 -13.03
C SER A 47 -20.08 -3.49 -12.44
N LEU A 48 -20.77 -3.07 -11.39
CA LEU A 48 -21.90 -3.79 -10.83
C LEU A 48 -23.18 -3.06 -11.23
N SER A 49 -23.91 -3.68 -12.15
CA SER A 49 -25.20 -3.19 -12.63
C SER A 49 -26.33 -4.04 -12.07
N THR A 50 -27.33 -3.35 -11.54
CA THR A 50 -28.62 -3.87 -11.09
C THR A 50 -29.73 -3.21 -11.93
N MET A 51 -30.97 -3.70 -11.84
CA MET A 51 -32.08 -3.09 -12.58
C MET A 51 -32.36 -1.63 -12.20
N SER A 52 -31.91 -1.17 -11.04
CA SER A 52 -32.16 0.18 -10.52
C SER A 52 -30.92 1.05 -10.35
N ALA A 53 -29.71 0.50 -10.52
CA ALA A 53 -28.47 1.24 -10.35
C ALA A 53 -27.28 0.56 -11.03
N ALA A 54 -26.34 1.37 -11.54
CA ALA A 54 -25.02 0.92 -11.97
C ALA A 54 -23.95 1.61 -11.10
N ARG A 55 -22.95 0.86 -10.64
CA ARG A 55 -21.86 1.37 -9.80
C ARG A 55 -20.53 0.75 -10.19
N LEU A 56 -19.48 1.56 -10.18
CA LEU A 56 -18.10 1.09 -10.29
C LEU A 56 -17.57 0.75 -8.90
N VAL A 57 -16.96 -0.43 -8.77
CA VAL A 57 -16.39 -0.92 -7.51
C VAL A 57 -14.96 -1.35 -7.74
N GLN A 58 -14.02 -0.79 -6.96
CA GLN A 58 -12.66 -1.33 -6.89
C GLN A 58 -12.70 -2.70 -6.22
N THR A 59 -12.12 -3.71 -6.88
CA THR A 59 -12.12 -5.11 -6.41
C THR A 59 -10.76 -5.58 -5.91
N GLY A 60 -9.68 -4.87 -6.27
CA GLY A 60 -8.32 -5.15 -5.83
C GLY A 60 -7.28 -4.44 -6.67
N LEU A 61 -6.01 -4.53 -6.28
CA LEU A 61 -4.86 -4.11 -7.07
C LEU A 61 -4.67 -5.03 -8.28
N ASP A 62 -4.15 -4.48 -9.36
CA ASP A 62 -3.70 -5.32 -10.47
C ASP A 62 -2.30 -5.91 -10.18
N TYR A 63 -2.27 -7.17 -9.76
CA TYR A 63 -1.00 -7.83 -9.47
C TYR A 63 -0.13 -8.06 -10.71
N GLY A 64 -0.71 -8.00 -11.92
CA GLY A 64 0.04 -8.15 -13.17
C GLY A 64 1.09 -7.05 -13.37
N VAL A 65 0.84 -5.85 -12.84
CA VAL A 65 1.73 -4.69 -13.02
C VAL A 65 2.74 -4.51 -11.89
N ILE A 66 2.64 -5.26 -10.79
CA ILE A 66 3.50 -5.09 -9.60
C ILE A 66 4.99 -5.06 -9.94
N ARG A 67 5.46 -6.03 -10.74
CA ARG A 67 6.88 -6.14 -11.09
C ARG A 67 7.34 -4.98 -11.95
N GLU A 68 6.51 -4.57 -12.91
CA GLU A 68 6.82 -3.47 -13.82
C GLU A 68 6.80 -2.13 -13.09
N THR A 69 5.82 -1.90 -12.22
CA THR A 69 5.78 -0.73 -11.34
C THR A 69 7.01 -0.67 -10.44
N ALA A 70 7.41 -1.78 -9.82
CA ALA A 70 8.61 -1.84 -8.97
C ALA A 70 9.89 -1.51 -9.75
N ALA A 71 10.01 -2.00 -10.99
CA ALA A 71 11.13 -1.71 -11.87
C ALA A 71 11.17 -0.23 -12.29
N LEU A 72 10.04 0.31 -12.77
CA LEU A 72 9.92 1.70 -13.23
C LEU A 72 10.14 2.73 -12.11
N THR A 73 9.83 2.36 -10.87
CA THR A 73 10.02 3.22 -9.69
C THR A 73 11.35 3.00 -8.97
N GLY A 74 12.20 2.11 -9.49
CA GLY A 74 13.52 1.83 -8.89
C GLY A 74 13.45 1.21 -7.49
N LEU A 75 12.39 0.48 -7.17
CA LEU A 75 12.19 -0.17 -5.86
C LEU A 75 12.95 -1.49 -5.70
N GLY A 76 13.49 -2.03 -6.79
CA GLY A 76 14.24 -3.28 -6.80
C GLY A 76 13.35 -4.52 -6.83
N GLU A 77 13.87 -5.64 -6.34
CA GLU A 77 13.17 -6.93 -6.35
C GLU A 77 12.12 -7.02 -5.25
N ILE A 78 10.91 -7.48 -5.63
CA ILE A 78 9.81 -7.71 -4.69
C ILE A 78 9.91 -9.14 -4.14
N GLY A 79 10.10 -9.26 -2.83
CA GLY A 79 10.11 -10.55 -2.14
C GLY A 79 8.71 -11.03 -1.74
N ALA A 80 8.61 -12.30 -1.31
CA ALA A 80 7.36 -12.86 -0.80
C ALA A 80 6.81 -12.11 0.43
N GLY A 81 7.70 -11.59 1.29
CA GLY A 81 7.31 -10.78 2.45
C GLY A 81 6.67 -9.45 2.04
N ASP A 82 7.22 -8.79 1.03
CA ASP A 82 6.68 -7.52 0.51
C ASP A 82 5.34 -7.73 -0.16
N PHE A 83 5.20 -8.82 -0.92
CA PHE A 83 3.93 -9.21 -1.52
C PHE A 83 2.86 -9.45 -0.46
N ARG A 84 3.19 -10.17 0.63
CA ARG A 84 2.23 -10.38 1.73
C ARG A 84 1.82 -9.07 2.41
N ARG A 85 2.77 -8.15 2.62
CA ARG A 85 2.47 -6.82 3.18
C ARG A 85 1.58 -6.00 2.24
N LEU A 86 1.79 -6.11 0.94
CA LEU A 86 0.95 -5.48 -0.07
C LEU A 86 -0.50 -5.98 0.01
N GLN A 87 -0.71 -7.28 0.18
CA GLN A 87 -2.04 -7.86 0.36
C GLN A 87 -2.75 -7.33 1.61
N VAL A 88 -2.02 -7.11 2.70
CA VAL A 88 -2.58 -6.50 3.92
C VAL A 88 -3.05 -5.08 3.63
N MET A 89 -2.22 -4.25 2.99
CA MET A 89 -2.60 -2.87 2.66
C MET A 89 -3.79 -2.79 1.70
N GLU A 90 -3.85 -3.69 0.71
CA GLU A 90 -5.01 -3.80 -0.17
C GLU A 90 -6.29 -4.13 0.59
N ALA A 91 -6.24 -5.10 1.52
CA ALA A 91 -7.41 -5.48 2.31
C ALA A 91 -7.95 -4.31 3.15
N GLU A 92 -7.04 -3.56 3.79
CA GLU A 92 -7.39 -2.37 4.58
C GLU A 92 -7.96 -1.24 3.69
N ALA A 93 -7.38 -0.99 2.52
CA ALA A 93 -7.90 0.00 1.59
C ALA A 93 -9.32 -0.37 1.07
N LEU A 94 -9.55 -1.65 0.77
CA LEU A 94 -10.89 -2.14 0.40
C LEU A 94 -11.89 -2.05 1.56
N ALA A 95 -11.46 -2.23 2.81
CA ALA A 95 -12.29 -2.02 3.98
C ALA A 95 -12.67 -0.54 4.13
N ALA A 96 -11.69 0.36 4.09
CA ALA A 96 -11.90 1.81 4.19
C ALA A 96 -12.87 2.33 3.11
N TRP A 97 -12.72 1.91 1.84
CA TRP A 97 -13.66 2.31 0.79
C TRP A 97 -15.06 1.72 0.96
N ARG A 98 -15.21 0.56 1.60
CA ARG A 98 -16.53 0.02 1.93
C ARG A 98 -17.22 0.88 3.00
N GLU A 99 -16.48 1.30 4.01
CA GLU A 99 -16.97 2.19 5.07
C GLU A 99 -17.38 3.56 4.51
N GLU A 100 -16.53 4.18 3.68
CA GLU A 100 -16.82 5.46 3.03
C GLU A 100 -18.11 5.40 2.18
N ARG A 101 -18.28 4.32 1.40
CA ARG A 101 -19.50 4.10 0.61
C ARG A 101 -20.74 3.83 1.46
N ALA A 102 -20.58 3.29 2.66
CA ALA A 102 -21.68 3.11 3.59
C ALA A 102 -22.10 4.46 4.20
N ALA A 103 -21.15 5.35 4.47
CA ALA A 103 -21.41 6.68 5.02
C ALA A 103 -22.06 7.67 4.02
N GLN A 104 -21.91 7.43 2.71
CA GLN A 104 -22.50 8.27 1.65
C GLN A 104 -23.96 7.91 1.29
N ARG A 105 -24.56 6.92 1.95
CA ARG A 105 -25.95 6.49 1.73
C ARG A 105 -26.86 7.04 2.81
#